data_AF-A0A3D2J5M1-F1
#
_entry.id   AF-A0A3D2J5M1-F1
#
_cell.length_a   1.000
_cell.length_b   1.000
_cell.length_c   1.000
_cell.angle_alpha   90.00
_cell.angle_beta   90.00
_cell.angle_gamma   90.00
#
_symmetry.space_group_name_H-M   'P 1'
#
loop_
_entity.id
_entity.type
_entity.pdbx_description
1 polymer ?
#
loop_
_entity_poly.entity_id
_entity_poly.type
_entity_poly.pdbx_seq_one_letter_code
_entity_poly.pdbx_strand_id
1 'polypeptide(L)'
;MAASHDTLQRLTDTLIEIVGISSTSGQEEQVRHYLAQQLAMLGIPTIVDASGNLIGTLDTNGTSKERLLLNAHMDRVPPGLGHHPVLRDGILYSDGTTNLGADDAAGIVIILEILRRIVEQHLPHPPLLIVFTVQEEAGMCGAGVFDSTQWPATHGIVFDNAFEAGVLVSQGAAYEAFDVTLTGRTGHPGKDLSQTVNVLDIFRHTSYPFGSLANDQTRIHIGRIHGGSARNAIPDKLVLDGELRSFESAERINGYKKSIHDAFVQTAEQFGGHAEVTFKTHTGGYKIDENEALVQTYKQVLAQRGAPLRMQPTFIGSDTSGFRPAIQAFTLSTGVVNEHSREEYVPIAPLEQVVEDTLQVMQKL
;
A
#
# COMPACT_ATOMS: atom_id res chain seq x y z
N MET A 1 18.21 -7.84 -29.05
CA MET A 1 17.58 -9.17 -28.95
C MET A 1 18.28 -10.07 -27.93
N ALA A 2 19.61 -10.26 -27.97
CA ALA A 2 20.30 -11.04 -26.93
C ALA A 2 20.41 -10.32 -25.57
N ALA A 3 20.77 -9.03 -25.56
CA ALA A 3 20.87 -8.24 -24.32
C ALA A 3 19.53 -8.08 -23.58
N SER A 4 18.42 -7.93 -24.32
CA SER A 4 17.07 -7.86 -23.73
C SER A 4 16.60 -9.19 -23.15
N HIS A 5 17.06 -10.32 -23.69
CA HIS A 5 16.71 -11.64 -23.17
C HIS A 5 17.43 -11.95 -21.85
N ASP A 6 18.71 -11.57 -21.74
CA ASP A 6 19.51 -11.75 -20.52
C ASP A 6 18.94 -10.95 -19.34
N THR A 7 18.56 -9.69 -19.60
CA THR A 7 17.87 -8.84 -18.63
C THR A 7 16.56 -9.43 -18.13
N LEU A 8 15.67 -9.86 -19.03
CA LEU A 8 14.36 -10.39 -18.62
C LEU A 8 14.53 -11.67 -17.79
N GLN A 9 15.53 -12.49 -18.13
CA GLN A 9 15.88 -13.66 -17.33
C GLN A 9 16.35 -13.24 -15.93
N ARG A 10 17.26 -12.25 -15.82
CA ARG A 10 17.75 -11.76 -14.53
C ARG A 10 16.64 -11.18 -13.65
N LEU A 11 15.72 -10.39 -14.22
CA LEU A 11 14.55 -9.88 -13.52
C LEU A 11 13.68 -11.03 -13.00
N THR A 12 13.42 -12.02 -13.86
CA THR A 12 12.63 -13.21 -13.50
C THR A 12 13.28 -14.00 -12.36
N ASP A 13 14.57 -14.28 -12.46
CA ASP A 13 15.31 -15.05 -11.46
C ASP A 13 15.35 -14.31 -10.12
N THR A 14 15.62 -13.00 -10.13
CA THR A 14 15.62 -12.18 -8.92
C THR A 14 14.24 -12.14 -8.27
N LEU A 15 13.17 -12.03 -9.07
CA LEU A 15 11.81 -12.04 -8.57
C LEU A 15 11.47 -13.39 -7.92
N ILE A 16 11.77 -14.52 -8.59
CA ILE A 16 11.57 -15.88 -8.06
C ILE A 16 12.33 -16.08 -6.74
N GLU A 17 13.56 -15.57 -6.65
CA GLU A 17 14.35 -15.65 -5.43
C GLU A 17 13.68 -14.87 -4.28
N ILE A 18 13.30 -13.61 -4.52
CA ILE A 18 12.70 -12.75 -3.49
C ILE A 18 11.37 -13.29 -2.98
N VAL A 19 10.48 -13.74 -3.87
CA VAL A 19 9.19 -14.34 -3.46
C VAL A 19 9.40 -15.66 -2.70
N GLY A 20 10.52 -16.36 -2.92
CA GLY A 20 10.88 -17.55 -2.15
C GLY A 20 11.28 -17.25 -0.70
N ILE A 21 11.61 -15.99 -0.36
CA ILE A 21 12.02 -15.58 0.98
C ILE A 21 10.81 -15.23 1.81
N SER A 22 10.71 -15.77 3.03
CA SER A 22 9.63 -15.45 3.96
C SER A 22 9.63 -13.97 4.32
N SER A 23 8.48 -13.30 4.18
CA SER A 23 8.31 -11.89 4.55
C SER A 23 6.84 -11.53 4.81
N THR A 24 6.18 -12.21 5.75
CA THR A 24 4.87 -11.72 6.23
C THR A 24 5.07 -10.42 7.00
N SER A 25 4.10 -9.49 6.98
CA SER A 25 4.16 -8.25 7.77
C SER A 25 4.51 -8.50 9.24
N GLY A 26 5.54 -7.79 9.73
CA GLY A 26 6.17 -7.96 11.04
C GLY A 26 7.22 -9.07 11.13
N GLN A 27 7.53 -9.76 10.02
CA GLN A 27 8.52 -10.84 9.93
C GLN A 27 9.49 -10.65 8.74
N GLU A 28 9.92 -9.41 8.50
CA GLU A 28 10.71 -8.99 7.34
C GLU A 28 12.22 -9.27 7.46
N GLU A 29 12.69 -9.85 8.58
CA GLU A 29 14.12 -10.02 8.89
C GLU A 29 14.90 -10.73 7.77
N GLN A 30 14.34 -11.81 7.20
CA GLN A 30 15.03 -12.61 6.20
C GLN A 30 15.20 -11.88 4.88
N VAL A 31 14.13 -11.24 4.39
CA VAL A 31 14.21 -10.45 3.15
C VAL A 31 15.08 -9.21 3.37
N ARG A 32 15.01 -8.57 4.53
CA ARG A 32 15.90 -7.44 4.88
C ARG A 32 17.36 -7.84 4.83
N HIS A 33 17.71 -9.01 5.39
CA HIS A 33 19.07 -9.52 5.34
C HIS A 33 19.53 -9.78 3.90
N TYR A 34 18.69 -10.40 3.08
CA TYR A 34 18.96 -10.62 1.67
C TYR A 34 19.20 -9.29 0.92
N LEU A 35 18.32 -8.30 1.11
CA LEU A 35 18.45 -6.99 0.47
C LEU A 35 19.71 -6.25 0.90
N ALA A 36 20.08 -6.31 2.18
CA ALA A 36 21.33 -5.75 2.67
C ALA A 36 22.55 -6.40 2.00
N GLN A 37 22.51 -7.72 1.77
CA GLN A 37 23.57 -8.41 1.02
C GLN A 37 23.61 -7.99 -0.45
N GLN A 38 22.46 -7.87 -1.12
CA GLN A 38 22.39 -7.40 -2.51
C GLN A 38 22.96 -5.99 -2.66
N LEU A 39 22.59 -5.07 -1.77
CA LEU A 39 23.12 -3.71 -1.76
C LEU A 39 24.63 -3.69 -1.44
N ALA A 40 25.11 -4.51 -0.51
CA ALA A 40 26.52 -4.62 -0.19
C ALA A 40 27.37 -5.13 -1.36
N MET A 41 26.86 -6.08 -2.17
CA MET A 41 27.54 -6.54 -3.39
C MET A 41 27.69 -5.43 -4.45
N LEU A 42 26.80 -4.44 -4.42
CA LEU A 42 26.86 -3.25 -5.27
C LEU A 42 27.70 -2.12 -4.64
N GLY A 43 28.29 -2.34 -3.46
CA GLY A 43 29.06 -1.33 -2.74
C GLY A 43 28.20 -0.24 -2.09
N ILE A 44 26.89 -0.48 -1.93
CA ILE A 44 25.95 0.48 -1.35
C ILE A 44 25.87 0.22 0.17
N PRO A 45 26.33 1.15 1.03
CA PRO A 45 26.21 0.99 2.47
C PRO A 45 24.74 1.09 2.90
N THR A 46 24.37 0.27 3.89
CA THR A 46 23.01 0.22 4.43
C THR A 46 22.99 0.42 5.95
N ILE A 47 21.91 1.00 6.44
CA ILE A 47 21.54 0.98 7.86
C ILE A 47 20.12 0.45 8.03
N VAL A 48 19.77 0.05 9.26
CA VAL A 48 18.39 -0.28 9.64
C VAL A 48 17.94 0.77 10.64
N ASP A 49 16.81 1.43 10.39
CA ASP A 49 16.26 2.42 11.31
C ASP A 49 15.56 1.77 12.52
N ALA A 50 15.03 2.61 13.42
CA ALA A 50 14.38 2.14 14.64
C ALA A 50 13.10 1.31 14.39
N SER A 51 12.48 1.48 13.23
CA SER A 51 11.25 0.77 12.84
C SER A 51 11.56 -0.54 12.11
N GLY A 52 12.79 -0.69 11.62
CA GLY A 52 13.22 -1.85 10.86
C GLY A 52 13.29 -1.62 9.34
N ASN A 53 13.08 -0.39 8.86
CA ASN A 53 13.27 -0.08 7.46
C ASN A 53 14.75 -0.23 7.09
N LEU A 54 15.04 -0.79 5.92
CA LEU A 54 16.40 -0.87 5.38
C LEU A 54 16.68 0.34 4.49
N ILE A 55 17.72 1.09 4.84
CA ILE A 55 18.05 2.36 4.19
C ILE A 55 19.43 2.23 3.55
N GLY A 56 19.51 2.40 2.23
CA GLY A 56 20.75 2.46 1.46
C GLY A 56 20.97 3.86 0.88
N THR A 57 22.23 4.26 0.73
CA THR A 57 22.59 5.52 0.08
C THR A 57 23.64 5.29 -1.00
N LEU A 58 23.31 5.69 -2.23
CA LEU A 58 24.26 5.69 -3.34
C LEU A 58 24.54 7.14 -3.75
N ASP A 59 25.68 7.65 -3.31
CA ASP A 59 26.12 9.00 -3.64
C ASP A 59 26.80 9.04 -5.03
N THR A 60 26.93 10.25 -5.57
CA THR A 60 27.53 10.51 -6.88
C THR A 60 28.64 11.54 -6.72
N ASN A 61 29.58 11.59 -7.67
CA ASN A 61 30.65 12.58 -7.69
C ASN A 61 30.16 13.99 -8.12
N GLY A 62 28.85 14.15 -8.37
CA GLY A 62 28.22 15.41 -8.76
C GLY A 62 28.12 16.44 -7.63
N THR A 63 27.62 17.62 -7.97
CA THR A 63 27.47 18.75 -7.04
C THR A 63 26.12 18.80 -6.34
N SER A 64 25.12 18.06 -6.82
CA SER A 64 23.80 17.99 -6.19
C SER A 64 23.85 17.17 -4.91
N LYS A 65 23.18 17.65 -3.86
CA LYS A 65 23.03 16.95 -2.57
C LYS A 65 21.61 16.44 -2.33
N GLU A 66 20.66 16.81 -3.19
CA GLU A 66 19.28 16.37 -3.05
C GLU A 66 19.15 14.93 -3.56
N ARG A 67 18.68 14.04 -2.69
CA ARG A 67 18.50 12.63 -3.01
C ARG A 67 17.15 12.38 -3.67
N LEU A 68 17.15 11.53 -4.69
CA LEU A 68 15.94 10.89 -5.19
C LEU A 68 15.66 9.66 -4.33
N LEU A 69 14.48 9.62 -3.69
CA LEU A 69 14.00 8.44 -2.98
C LEU A 69 13.52 7.37 -3.98
N LEU A 70 13.98 6.13 -3.79
CA LEU A 70 13.40 4.93 -4.38
C LEU A 70 12.87 4.04 -3.25
N ASN A 71 11.61 3.64 -3.32
CA ASN A 71 10.97 2.84 -2.29
C ASN A 71 10.14 1.70 -2.89
N ALA A 72 10.16 0.60 -2.15
CA ALA A 72 9.35 -0.60 -2.30
C ALA A 72 9.21 -1.21 -0.89
N HIS A 73 8.12 -1.89 -0.60
CA HIS A 73 7.92 -2.49 0.72
C HIS A 73 8.42 -3.93 0.78
N MET A 74 8.90 -4.36 1.94
CA MET A 74 9.51 -5.69 2.13
C MET A 74 8.49 -6.76 2.48
N ASP A 75 7.41 -6.38 3.14
CA ASP A 75 6.42 -7.32 3.65
C ASP A 75 5.42 -7.78 2.60
N ARG A 76 4.62 -8.76 2.98
CA ARG A 76 3.58 -9.37 2.16
C ARG A 76 2.42 -9.78 3.04
N VAL A 77 1.23 -9.81 2.44
CA VAL A 77 0.06 -10.40 3.09
C VAL A 77 0.25 -11.91 3.36
N PRO A 78 -0.40 -12.47 4.40
CA PRO A 78 -0.34 -13.91 4.68
C PRO A 78 -0.70 -14.78 3.46
N PRO A 79 0.03 -15.90 3.23
CA PRO A 79 0.96 -16.54 4.17
C PRO A 79 2.39 -15.98 4.14
N GLY A 80 2.73 -15.07 3.22
CA GLY A 80 4.05 -14.45 3.06
C GLY A 80 5.25 -15.40 2.92
N LEU A 81 5.02 -16.68 2.66
CA LEU A 81 6.00 -17.74 2.44
C LEU A 81 5.37 -18.93 1.72
N GLY A 82 6.21 -19.83 1.19
CA GLY A 82 5.75 -21.05 0.51
C GLY A 82 5.19 -20.79 -0.88
N HIS A 83 5.61 -19.68 -1.50
CA HIS A 83 5.26 -19.34 -2.87
C HIS A 83 6.00 -20.28 -3.83
N HIS A 84 5.29 -20.79 -4.83
CA HIS A 84 5.84 -21.64 -5.89
C HIS A 84 5.52 -21.01 -7.24
N PRO A 85 6.33 -20.03 -7.69
CA PRO A 85 6.05 -19.29 -8.91
C PRO A 85 6.12 -20.18 -10.15
N VAL A 86 5.22 -19.95 -11.10
CA VAL A 86 5.17 -20.65 -12.39
C VAL A 86 5.32 -19.65 -13.52
N LEU A 87 6.44 -19.70 -14.24
CA LEU A 87 6.68 -18.86 -15.41
C LEU A 87 5.98 -19.46 -16.64
N ARG A 88 5.14 -18.68 -17.31
CA ARG A 88 4.49 -19.03 -18.58
C ARG A 88 4.49 -17.82 -19.50
N ASP A 89 5.04 -17.97 -20.70
CA ASP A 89 5.03 -16.94 -21.76
C ASP A 89 5.49 -15.53 -21.29
N GLY A 90 6.50 -15.47 -20.41
CA GLY A 90 7.05 -14.21 -19.88
C GLY A 90 6.20 -13.56 -18.77
N ILE A 91 5.25 -14.30 -18.21
CA ILE A 91 4.41 -13.89 -17.08
C ILE A 91 4.64 -14.87 -15.93
N LEU A 92 4.91 -14.34 -14.74
CA LEU A 92 5.07 -15.13 -13.54
C LEU A 92 3.72 -15.23 -12.82
N TYR A 93 3.26 -16.45 -12.55
CA TYR A 93 1.98 -16.73 -11.91
C TYR A 93 2.17 -17.40 -10.56
N SER A 94 1.21 -17.23 -9.66
CA SER A 94 0.99 -18.19 -8.58
C SER A 94 0.68 -19.59 -9.12
N ASP A 95 1.06 -20.64 -8.37
CA ASP A 95 0.61 -22.02 -8.60
C ASP A 95 -0.84 -22.27 -8.13
N GLY A 96 -1.48 -21.27 -7.51
CA GLY A 96 -2.84 -21.32 -6.98
C GLY A 96 -2.95 -21.84 -5.55
N THR A 97 -1.85 -22.22 -4.90
CA THR A 97 -1.87 -22.65 -3.48
C THR A 97 -1.78 -21.46 -2.52
N THR A 98 -1.00 -20.45 -2.89
CA THR A 98 -0.80 -19.19 -2.18
C THR A 98 -1.01 -18.01 -3.14
N ASN A 99 -0.87 -16.77 -2.67
CA ASN A 99 -0.66 -15.64 -3.59
C ASN A 99 0.75 -15.75 -4.22
N LEU A 100 1.10 -14.91 -5.19
CA LEU A 100 2.44 -14.93 -5.79
C LEU A 100 3.45 -14.18 -4.90
N GLY A 101 3.00 -13.16 -4.17
CA GLY A 101 3.85 -12.30 -3.37
C GLY A 101 4.67 -11.32 -4.23
N ALA A 102 4.17 -11.02 -5.44
CA ALA A 102 4.77 -10.05 -6.35
C ALA A 102 4.50 -8.62 -5.88
N ASP A 103 3.41 -8.38 -5.16
CA ASP A 103 3.22 -7.22 -4.29
C ASP A 103 4.01 -7.40 -2.97
N ASP A 104 5.12 -6.70 -2.71
CA ASP A 104 5.85 -5.75 -3.59
C ASP A 104 7.28 -6.23 -3.95
N ALA A 105 7.44 -7.55 -4.09
CA ALA A 105 8.67 -8.11 -4.65
C ALA A 105 9.00 -7.52 -6.04
N ALA A 106 8.00 -7.14 -6.83
CA ALA A 106 8.18 -6.50 -8.13
C ALA A 106 8.83 -5.11 -8.01
N GLY A 107 8.38 -4.26 -7.07
CA GLY A 107 9.01 -2.97 -6.80
C GLY A 107 10.44 -3.11 -6.32
N ILE A 108 10.70 -4.09 -5.44
CA ILE A 108 12.06 -4.43 -4.99
C ILE A 108 12.95 -4.80 -6.18
N VAL A 109 12.48 -5.66 -7.08
CA VAL A 109 13.23 -6.10 -8.26
C VAL A 109 13.55 -4.93 -9.19
N ILE A 110 12.61 -4.01 -9.40
CA ILE A 110 12.84 -2.79 -10.19
C ILE A 110 14.00 -1.99 -9.59
N ILE A 111 13.98 -1.75 -8.27
CA ILE A 111 15.04 -0.98 -7.59
C ILE A 111 16.39 -1.69 -7.71
N LEU A 112 16.45 -3.00 -7.43
CA LEU A 112 17.71 -3.75 -7.51
C LEU A 112 18.30 -3.74 -8.93
N GLU A 113 17.47 -3.85 -9.96
CA GLU A 113 17.91 -3.82 -11.34
C GLU A 113 18.41 -2.43 -11.77
N ILE A 114 17.73 -1.35 -11.35
CA ILE A 114 18.20 0.02 -11.54
C ILE A 114 19.60 0.19 -10.95
N LEU A 115 19.80 -0.21 -9.69
CA LEU A 115 21.08 -0.07 -8.99
C LEU A 115 22.19 -0.89 -9.64
N ARG A 116 21.90 -2.14 -10.04
CA ARG A 116 22.85 -2.99 -10.77
C ARG A 116 23.33 -2.31 -12.04
N ARG A 117 22.41 -1.79 -12.87
CA ARG A 117 22.78 -1.13 -14.13
C ARG A 117 23.58 0.14 -13.93
N ILE A 118 23.21 0.95 -12.93
CA ILE A 118 23.96 2.15 -12.56
C ILE A 118 25.41 1.77 -12.25
N VAL A 119 25.63 0.75 -11.41
CA VAL A 119 26.97 0.34 -10.98
C VAL A 119 27.75 -0.35 -12.09
N GLU A 120 27.16 -1.34 -12.79
CA GLU A 120 27.82 -2.11 -13.83
C GLU A 120 28.19 -1.25 -15.04
N GLN A 121 27.28 -0.37 -15.46
CA GLN A 121 27.43 0.42 -16.68
C GLN A 121 27.91 1.86 -16.40
N HIS A 122 28.12 2.22 -15.13
CA HIS A 122 28.55 3.54 -14.70
C HIS A 122 27.61 4.65 -15.24
N LEU A 123 26.30 4.40 -15.19
CA LEU A 123 25.31 5.35 -15.69
C LEU A 123 25.26 6.60 -14.81
N PRO A 124 25.03 7.80 -15.38
CA PRO A 124 24.83 9.00 -14.58
C PRO A 124 23.50 8.92 -13.82
N HIS A 125 23.52 9.34 -12.56
CA HIS A 125 22.38 9.33 -11.65
C HIS A 125 22.50 10.49 -10.63
N PRO A 126 21.39 10.96 -10.04
CA PRO A 126 21.43 11.84 -8.86
C PRO A 126 21.81 11.01 -7.61
N PRO A 127 22.15 11.66 -6.48
CA PRO A 127 22.26 10.95 -5.21
C PRO A 127 20.98 10.14 -4.95
N LEU A 128 21.09 8.88 -4.57
CA LEU A 128 19.94 8.01 -4.33
C LEU A 128 19.78 7.71 -2.84
N LEU A 129 18.53 7.75 -2.39
CA LEU A 129 18.08 7.23 -1.11
C LEU A 129 17.20 6.00 -1.38
N ILE A 130 17.66 4.82 -1.00
CA ILE A 130 16.94 3.57 -1.16
C ILE A 130 16.29 3.26 0.17
N VAL A 131 14.97 3.13 0.21
CA VAL A 131 14.24 2.79 1.44
C VAL A 131 13.35 1.59 1.17
N PHE A 132 13.72 0.44 1.73
CA PHE A 132 12.85 -0.71 1.79
C PHE A 132 12.12 -0.70 3.14
N THR A 133 10.81 -0.50 3.10
CA THR A 133 9.96 -0.30 4.28
C THR A 133 9.47 -1.63 4.85
N VAL A 134 9.10 -1.61 6.13
CA VAL A 134 8.40 -2.72 6.79
C VAL A 134 6.92 -2.40 6.95
N GLN A 135 6.10 -3.44 7.06
CA GLN A 135 4.71 -3.35 7.50
C GLN A 135 3.85 -2.35 6.69
N GLU A 136 4.00 -2.30 5.37
CA GLU A 136 3.11 -1.56 4.48
C GLU A 136 1.69 -2.12 4.58
N GLU A 137 1.57 -3.44 4.45
CA GLU A 137 0.29 -4.18 4.44
C GLU A 137 -0.42 -4.15 5.80
N ALA A 138 0.28 -3.72 6.85
CA ALA A 138 -0.25 -3.49 8.20
C ALA A 138 -0.61 -2.02 8.47
N GLY A 139 -0.64 -1.18 7.44
CA GLY A 139 -1.04 0.23 7.49
C GLY A 139 0.13 1.21 7.40
N MET A 140 1.07 0.96 6.47
CA MET A 140 2.19 1.84 6.14
C MET A 140 3.04 2.19 7.38
N CYS A 141 3.24 1.23 8.28
CA CYS A 141 3.88 1.48 9.57
C CYS A 141 5.32 1.94 9.42
N GLY A 142 6.09 1.33 8.49
CA GLY A 142 7.47 1.70 8.20
C GLY A 142 7.59 3.12 7.67
N ALA A 143 6.86 3.46 6.60
CA ALA A 143 6.89 4.80 6.00
C ALA A 143 6.28 5.87 6.91
N GLY A 144 5.21 5.55 7.65
CA GLY A 144 4.49 6.51 8.49
C GLY A 144 5.29 7.10 9.65
N VAL A 145 6.44 6.49 9.99
CA VAL A 145 7.37 6.99 11.02
C VAL A 145 8.77 7.26 10.47
N PHE A 146 8.95 7.21 9.15
CA PHE A 146 10.23 7.45 8.51
C PHE A 146 10.68 8.91 8.71
N ASP A 147 11.87 9.09 9.30
CA ASP A 147 12.45 10.41 9.55
C ASP A 147 13.34 10.84 8.38
N SER A 148 12.78 11.61 7.46
CA SER A 148 13.52 12.15 6.30
C SER A 148 14.55 13.21 6.67
N THR A 149 14.60 13.71 7.91
CA THR A 149 15.57 14.76 8.28
C THR A 149 17.03 14.26 8.27
N GLN A 150 17.23 12.96 8.40
CA GLN A 150 18.54 12.32 8.34
C GLN A 150 19.07 12.14 6.91
N TRP A 151 18.17 12.14 5.90
CA TRP A 151 18.52 11.99 4.49
C TRP A 151 17.81 13.06 3.65
N PRO A 152 18.50 14.12 3.20
CA PRO A 152 17.87 15.18 2.45
C PRO A 152 17.37 14.66 1.10
N ALA A 153 16.09 14.30 1.04
CA ALA A 153 15.34 13.88 -0.13
C ALA A 153 14.08 14.74 -0.22
N THR A 154 13.84 15.34 -1.38
CA THR A 154 12.69 16.24 -1.60
C THR A 154 11.63 15.60 -2.50
N HIS A 155 12.00 14.57 -3.26
CA HIS A 155 11.17 13.89 -4.23
C HIS A 155 11.51 12.39 -4.30
N GLY A 156 10.56 11.58 -4.76
CA GLY A 156 10.73 10.13 -4.76
C GLY A 156 9.79 9.36 -5.67
N ILE A 157 10.12 8.09 -5.89
CA ILE A 157 9.29 7.11 -6.59
C ILE A 157 9.08 5.93 -5.65
N VAL A 158 7.81 5.63 -5.37
CA VAL A 158 7.37 4.39 -4.73
C VAL A 158 6.94 3.45 -5.84
N PHE A 159 7.55 2.27 -5.95
CA PHE A 159 7.15 1.25 -6.91
C PHE A 159 6.18 0.31 -6.22
N ASP A 160 4.89 0.51 -6.44
CA ASP A 160 3.81 -0.21 -5.74
C ASP A 160 2.50 0.02 -6.53
N ASN A 161 1.42 -0.68 -6.20
CA ASN A 161 0.10 -0.67 -6.81
C ASN A 161 -0.02 -1.54 -8.08
N ALA A 162 -1.24 -2.02 -8.32
CA ALA A 162 -1.61 -3.05 -9.29
C ALA A 162 -2.39 -2.51 -10.52
N PHE A 163 -2.16 -1.26 -10.90
CA PHE A 163 -2.55 -0.79 -12.24
C PHE A 163 -1.65 -1.41 -13.33
N GLU A 164 -1.85 -1.01 -14.58
CA GLU A 164 -0.87 -1.34 -15.63
C GLU A 164 0.50 -0.75 -15.26
N ALA A 165 1.59 -1.51 -15.46
CA ALA A 165 2.93 -1.07 -15.10
C ALA A 165 3.27 0.30 -15.71
N GLY A 166 3.86 1.18 -14.91
CA GLY A 166 4.18 2.55 -15.32
C GLY A 166 3.00 3.54 -15.28
N VAL A 167 1.80 3.11 -14.88
CA VAL A 167 0.72 4.04 -14.52
C VAL A 167 1.06 4.69 -13.18
N LEU A 168 1.00 6.02 -13.14
CA LEU A 168 1.26 6.80 -11.94
C LEU A 168 -0.03 6.98 -11.13
N VAL A 169 0.05 6.90 -9.80
CA VAL A 169 -1.09 7.18 -8.93
C VAL A 169 -1.30 8.68 -8.79
N SER A 170 -2.39 9.22 -9.32
CA SER A 170 -2.68 10.67 -9.24
C SER A 170 -3.16 11.11 -7.87
N GLN A 171 -3.84 10.22 -7.14
CA GLN A 171 -4.43 10.50 -5.84
C GLN A 171 -4.55 9.21 -5.04
N GLY A 172 -4.13 9.23 -3.78
CA GLY A 172 -4.42 8.19 -2.79
C GLY A 172 -5.58 8.64 -1.89
N ALA A 173 -6.56 7.76 -1.65
CA ALA A 173 -7.68 8.06 -0.78
C ALA A 173 -7.25 8.23 0.69
N ALA A 174 -7.92 9.13 1.41
CA ALA A 174 -7.88 9.12 2.85
C ALA A 174 -8.51 7.82 3.39
N TYR A 175 -8.03 7.35 4.55
CA TYR A 175 -8.52 6.13 5.19
C TYR A 175 -8.78 6.38 6.68
N GLU A 176 -10.02 6.14 7.08
CA GLU A 176 -10.53 6.18 8.44
C GLU A 176 -11.08 4.80 8.82
N ALA A 177 -10.59 4.21 9.90
CA ALA A 177 -11.24 3.08 10.54
C ALA A 177 -12.27 3.60 11.56
N PHE A 178 -13.37 2.87 11.74
CA PHE A 178 -14.34 3.15 12.79
C PHE A 178 -14.83 1.87 13.46
N ASP A 179 -14.93 1.91 14.79
CA ASP A 179 -15.45 0.81 15.58
C ASP A 179 -16.77 1.25 16.23
N VAL A 180 -17.76 0.36 16.22
CA VAL A 180 -19.04 0.58 16.90
C VAL A 180 -19.28 -0.55 17.89
N THR A 181 -19.49 -0.20 19.16
CA THR A 181 -19.97 -1.14 20.18
C THR A 181 -21.40 -0.78 20.56
N LEU A 182 -22.35 -1.64 20.19
CA LEU A 182 -23.73 -1.57 20.64
C LEU A 182 -23.92 -2.38 21.91
N THR A 183 -24.55 -1.77 22.91
CA THR A 183 -24.91 -2.40 24.18
C THR A 183 -26.42 -2.32 24.38
N GLY A 184 -27.03 -3.47 24.65
CA GLY A 184 -28.46 -3.63 24.90
C GLY A 184 -28.70 -4.25 26.27
N ARG A 185 -29.73 -5.09 26.36
CA ARG A 185 -30.08 -5.81 27.61
C ARG A 185 -30.54 -7.21 27.29
N THR A 186 -29.83 -8.20 27.84
CA THR A 186 -30.12 -9.61 27.58
C THR A 186 -31.37 -10.11 28.30
N GLY A 187 -31.82 -11.30 27.91
CA GLY A 187 -32.93 -12.03 28.51
C GLY A 187 -33.10 -13.41 27.87
N HIS A 188 -33.86 -14.30 28.51
CA HIS A 188 -34.20 -15.59 27.91
C HIS A 188 -35.32 -15.41 26.88
N PRO A 189 -35.19 -15.87 25.61
CA PRO A 189 -36.15 -15.58 24.56
C PRO A 189 -37.55 -16.17 24.80
N GLY A 190 -37.66 -17.18 25.66
CA GLY A 190 -38.96 -17.74 26.11
C GLY A 190 -39.62 -17.02 27.29
N LYS A 191 -39.12 -15.86 27.72
CA LYS A 191 -39.69 -15.04 28.81
C LYS A 191 -40.22 -13.70 28.26
N ASP A 192 -40.75 -12.86 29.14
CA ASP A 192 -41.13 -11.49 28.79
C ASP A 192 -39.92 -10.71 28.24
N LEU A 193 -40.08 -10.19 27.03
CA LEU A 193 -39.06 -9.45 26.29
C LEU A 193 -39.16 -7.94 26.51
N SER A 194 -40.20 -7.44 27.19
CA SER A 194 -40.43 -6.00 27.42
C SER A 194 -39.27 -5.28 28.12
N GLN A 195 -38.46 -6.04 28.87
CA GLN A 195 -37.28 -5.53 29.58
C GLN A 195 -35.97 -5.76 28.83
N THR A 196 -35.99 -6.40 27.66
CA THR A 196 -34.80 -6.70 26.87
C THR A 196 -34.58 -5.64 25.79
N VAL A 197 -33.33 -5.45 25.38
CA VAL A 197 -32.96 -4.60 24.25
C VAL A 197 -32.03 -5.42 23.37
N ASN A 198 -32.55 -5.83 22.21
CA ASN A 198 -31.81 -6.64 21.26
C ASN A 198 -30.93 -5.76 20.38
N VAL A 199 -29.62 -5.88 20.50
CA VAL A 199 -28.65 -5.08 19.71
C VAL A 199 -28.72 -5.36 18.21
N LEU A 200 -29.23 -6.52 17.79
CA LEU A 200 -29.45 -6.81 16.37
C LEU A 200 -30.59 -5.97 15.79
N ASP A 201 -31.59 -5.64 16.60
CA ASP A 201 -32.68 -4.76 16.16
C ASP A 201 -32.19 -3.31 16.05
N ILE A 202 -31.33 -2.84 16.97
CA ILE A 202 -30.64 -1.54 16.84
C ILE A 202 -29.87 -1.49 15.52
N PHE A 203 -29.00 -2.48 15.26
CA PHE A 203 -28.19 -2.48 14.03
C PHE A 203 -29.05 -2.51 12.76
N ARG A 204 -30.09 -3.35 12.73
CA ARG A 204 -31.00 -3.47 11.58
C ARG A 204 -31.77 -2.20 11.26
N HIS A 205 -32.04 -1.35 12.25
CA HIS A 205 -32.77 -0.09 12.07
C HIS A 205 -31.83 1.12 11.95
N THR A 206 -30.52 0.93 12.09
CA THR A 206 -29.55 2.02 11.96
C THR A 206 -29.34 2.34 10.49
N SER A 207 -29.73 3.54 10.08
CA SER A 207 -29.49 4.07 8.73
C SER A 207 -28.26 4.98 8.74
N TYR A 208 -27.09 4.40 8.46
CA TYR A 208 -25.82 5.13 8.32
C TYR A 208 -25.40 5.21 6.84
N PRO A 209 -24.47 6.11 6.43
CA PRO A 209 -23.96 6.11 5.06
C PRO A 209 -23.09 4.87 4.80
N PHE A 210 -23.38 4.10 3.75
CA PHE A 210 -22.61 2.91 3.37
C PHE A 210 -22.59 2.73 1.85
N GLY A 211 -21.67 1.90 1.36
CA GLY A 211 -21.46 1.61 -0.05
C GLY A 211 -20.60 2.66 -0.75
N SER A 212 -20.74 2.75 -2.08
CA SER A 212 -20.11 3.77 -2.91
C SER A 212 -21.00 5.02 -2.96
N LEU A 213 -20.41 6.16 -2.62
CA LEU A 213 -21.07 7.45 -2.43
C LEU A 213 -20.40 8.53 -3.28
N ALA A 214 -21.12 9.62 -3.52
CA ALA A 214 -20.64 10.80 -4.24
C ALA A 214 -19.97 10.49 -5.60
N ASN A 215 -20.61 9.63 -6.42
CA ASN A 215 -20.07 9.14 -7.70
C ASN A 215 -18.73 8.39 -7.54
N ASP A 216 -18.69 7.44 -6.59
CA ASP A 216 -17.50 6.64 -6.27
C ASP A 216 -16.28 7.45 -5.83
N GLN A 217 -16.52 8.58 -5.16
CA GLN A 217 -15.47 9.36 -4.50
C GLN A 217 -15.26 8.94 -3.05
N THR A 218 -16.26 8.29 -2.45
CA THR A 218 -16.22 7.81 -1.06
C THR A 218 -16.78 6.40 -0.99
N ARG A 219 -16.12 5.52 -0.24
CA ARG A 219 -16.55 4.15 0.02
C ARG A 219 -16.60 3.92 1.54
N ILE A 220 -17.73 3.45 2.05
CA ILE A 220 -17.92 3.17 3.47
C ILE A 220 -18.48 1.77 3.64
N HIS A 221 -17.87 0.93 4.46
CA HIS A 221 -18.39 -0.41 4.70
C HIS A 221 -18.04 -0.93 6.10
N ILE A 222 -18.79 -1.94 6.55
CA ILE A 222 -18.50 -2.70 7.77
C ILE A 222 -17.92 -4.05 7.33
N GLY A 223 -16.67 -4.32 7.71
CA GLY A 223 -15.94 -5.52 7.33
C GLY A 223 -16.10 -6.66 8.33
N ARG A 224 -16.30 -6.35 9.62
CA ARG A 224 -16.41 -7.36 10.69
C ARG A 224 -17.62 -7.10 11.59
N ILE A 225 -18.32 -8.17 11.93
CA ILE A 225 -19.49 -8.16 12.82
C ILE A 225 -19.32 -9.29 13.84
N HIS A 226 -19.32 -8.98 15.13
CA HIS A 226 -19.19 -9.95 16.21
C HIS A 226 -20.16 -9.65 17.35
N GLY A 227 -21.00 -10.61 17.75
CA GLY A 227 -21.93 -10.41 18.85
C GLY A 227 -22.80 -11.62 19.18
N GLY A 228 -23.49 -11.54 20.32
CA GLY A 228 -24.27 -12.62 20.89
C GLY A 228 -23.44 -13.60 21.74
N SER A 229 -24.10 -14.26 22.70
CA SER A 229 -23.44 -15.13 23.69
C SER A 229 -23.93 -16.58 23.63
N ALA A 230 -25.23 -16.80 23.40
CA ALA A 230 -25.84 -18.13 23.35
C ALA A 230 -27.12 -18.13 22.51
N ARG A 231 -27.54 -19.31 22.03
CA ARG A 231 -28.80 -19.48 21.25
C ARG A 231 -30.06 -19.12 22.04
N ASN A 232 -30.01 -19.24 23.37
CA ASN A 232 -31.13 -19.00 24.28
C ASN A 232 -30.95 -17.70 25.09
N ALA A 233 -30.23 -16.72 24.54
CA ALA A 233 -30.07 -15.39 25.12
C ALA A 233 -30.34 -14.33 24.05
N ILE A 234 -31.13 -13.31 24.39
CA ILE A 234 -31.26 -12.11 23.56
C ILE A 234 -29.89 -11.43 23.49
N PRO A 235 -29.33 -11.16 22.29
CA PRO A 235 -28.04 -10.49 22.14
C PRO A 235 -28.06 -9.10 22.76
N ASP A 236 -27.10 -8.82 23.64
CA ASP A 236 -26.94 -7.55 24.35
C ASP A 236 -25.63 -6.83 24.03
N LYS A 237 -24.77 -7.44 23.22
CA LYS A 237 -23.54 -6.81 22.73
C LYS A 237 -23.28 -7.15 21.27
N LEU A 238 -22.96 -6.14 20.48
CA LEU A 238 -22.51 -6.25 19.10
C LEU A 238 -21.33 -5.30 18.89
N VAL A 239 -20.25 -5.81 18.31
CA VAL A 239 -19.07 -5.05 17.90
C VAL A 239 -18.99 -5.10 16.39
N LEU A 240 -18.84 -3.93 15.78
CA LEU A 240 -18.74 -3.72 14.34
C LEU A 240 -17.42 -3.00 14.06
N ASP A 241 -16.67 -3.49 13.09
CA ASP A 241 -15.50 -2.78 12.58
C ASP A 241 -15.78 -2.38 11.14
N GLY A 242 -15.63 -1.10 10.85
CA GLY A 242 -15.81 -0.55 9.52
C GLY A 242 -14.71 0.38 9.10
N GLU A 243 -14.74 0.72 7.82
CA GLU A 243 -13.83 1.67 7.23
C GLU A 243 -14.55 2.66 6.31
N LEU A 244 -13.94 3.84 6.19
CA LEU A 244 -14.27 4.88 5.26
C LEU A 244 -13.01 5.22 4.47
N ARG A 245 -13.10 5.16 3.14
CA ARG A 245 -12.08 5.64 2.22
C ARG A 245 -12.63 6.73 1.33
N SER A 246 -11.89 7.82 1.14
CA SER A 246 -12.43 8.98 0.40
C SER A 246 -11.37 9.80 -0.32
N PHE A 247 -11.72 10.27 -1.53
CA PHE A 247 -11.01 11.31 -2.27
C PHE A 247 -11.54 12.72 -1.98
N GLU A 248 -12.64 12.83 -1.22
CA GLU A 248 -13.26 14.12 -0.87
C GLU A 248 -12.43 14.87 0.19
N SER A 249 -12.77 16.13 0.45
CA SER A 249 -12.06 16.96 1.42
C SER A 249 -12.24 16.46 2.86
N ALA A 250 -11.34 16.87 3.76
CA ALA A 250 -11.41 16.54 5.18
C ALA A 250 -12.75 16.96 5.82
N GLU A 251 -13.35 18.06 5.37
CA GLU A 251 -14.68 18.51 5.83
C GLU A 251 -15.78 17.53 5.45
N ARG A 252 -15.75 16.99 4.22
CA ARG A 252 -16.69 15.96 3.75
C ARG A 252 -16.52 14.66 4.53
N ILE A 253 -15.28 14.23 4.73
CA ILE A 253 -14.94 13.05 5.53
C ILE A 253 -15.47 13.19 6.96
N ASN A 254 -15.24 14.34 7.61
CA ASN A 254 -15.78 14.62 8.94
C ASN A 254 -17.31 14.63 8.97
N GLY A 255 -17.96 15.07 7.89
CA GLY A 255 -19.41 14.97 7.73
C GLY A 255 -19.91 13.52 7.73
N TYR A 256 -19.23 12.61 7.03
CA TYR A 256 -19.55 11.19 7.07
C TYR A 256 -19.30 10.57 8.45
N LYS A 257 -18.15 10.86 9.09
CA LYS A 257 -17.84 10.40 10.45
C LYS A 257 -18.94 10.79 11.44
N LYS A 258 -19.37 12.05 11.40
CA LYS A 258 -20.49 12.53 12.20
C LYS A 258 -21.80 11.79 11.88
N SER A 259 -22.10 11.60 10.60
CA SER A 259 -23.33 10.91 10.18
C SER A 259 -23.36 9.44 10.63
N ILE A 260 -22.22 8.74 10.59
CA ILE A 260 -22.08 7.38 11.11
C ILE A 260 -22.32 7.38 12.62
N HIS A 261 -21.61 8.23 13.35
CA HIS A 261 -21.74 8.37 14.80
C HIS A 261 -23.20 8.62 15.21
N ASP A 262 -23.81 9.66 14.65
CA ASP A 262 -25.15 10.10 14.99
C ASP A 262 -26.20 9.01 14.66
N ALA A 263 -26.06 8.31 13.54
CA ALA A 263 -26.97 7.23 13.16
C ALA A 263 -26.98 6.09 14.21
N PHE A 264 -25.80 5.63 14.64
CA PHE A 264 -25.70 4.55 15.62
C PHE A 264 -26.16 4.98 17.01
N VAL A 265 -25.73 6.15 17.49
CA VAL A 265 -26.10 6.67 18.82
C VAL A 265 -27.59 6.90 18.91
N GLN A 266 -28.20 7.61 17.94
CA GLN A 266 -29.63 7.91 17.97
C GLN A 266 -30.49 6.65 17.86
N THR A 267 -30.10 5.69 17.00
CA THR A 267 -30.86 4.44 16.89
C THR A 267 -30.75 3.60 18.16
N ALA A 268 -29.56 3.53 18.79
CA ALA A 268 -29.41 2.82 20.04
C ALA A 268 -30.29 3.43 21.16
N GLU A 269 -30.30 4.76 21.28
CA GLU A 269 -31.14 5.47 22.25
C GLU A 269 -32.65 5.21 22.03
N GLN A 270 -33.11 5.22 20.78
CA GLN A 270 -34.52 4.95 20.43
C GLN A 270 -34.99 3.56 20.88
N PHE A 271 -34.10 2.58 20.87
CA PHE A 271 -34.39 1.21 21.31
C PHE A 271 -34.07 0.98 22.80
N GLY A 272 -33.63 2.01 23.53
CA GLY A 272 -33.26 1.91 24.95
C GLY A 272 -31.91 1.25 25.21
N GLY A 273 -31.05 1.18 24.20
CA GLY A 273 -29.66 0.72 24.29
C GLY A 273 -28.67 1.88 24.30
N HIS A 274 -27.41 1.55 24.05
CA HIS A 274 -26.30 2.49 23.97
C HIS A 274 -25.37 2.12 22.81
N ALA A 275 -24.76 3.12 22.17
CA ALA A 275 -23.71 2.93 21.18
C ALA A 275 -22.48 3.75 21.57
N GLU A 276 -21.31 3.12 21.50
CA GLU A 276 -20.01 3.78 21.51
C GLU A 276 -19.44 3.71 20.09
N VAL A 277 -19.03 4.84 19.54
CA VAL A 277 -18.45 4.93 18.19
C VAL A 277 -17.11 5.65 18.26
N THR A 278 -16.05 4.98 17.83
CA THR A 278 -14.69 5.53 17.79
C THR A 278 -14.19 5.59 16.34
N PHE A 279 -13.24 6.48 16.08
CA PHE A 279 -12.60 6.62 14.77
C PHE A 279 -11.09 6.67 14.93
N LYS A 280 -10.38 6.07 13.98
CA LYS A 280 -8.93 6.14 13.86
C LYS A 280 -8.56 6.55 12.43
N THR A 281 -7.94 7.71 12.28
CA THR A 281 -7.35 8.15 11.01
C THR A 281 -6.07 7.38 10.74
N HIS A 282 -5.98 6.71 9.59
CA HIS A 282 -4.77 6.02 9.12
C HIS A 282 -3.97 6.89 8.15
N THR A 283 -4.63 7.49 7.16
CA THR A 283 -4.01 8.44 6.22
C THR A 283 -5.00 9.53 5.85
N GLY A 284 -4.50 10.76 5.68
CA GLY A 284 -5.28 11.91 5.20
C GLY A 284 -5.47 11.92 3.68
N GLY A 285 -4.91 10.94 2.97
CA GLY A 285 -4.87 10.92 1.50
C GLY A 285 -3.88 11.94 0.94
N TYR A 286 -3.65 11.86 -0.37
CA TYR A 286 -2.76 12.79 -1.06
C TYR A 286 -3.19 12.97 -2.50
N LYS A 287 -2.79 14.09 -3.11
CA LYS A 287 -2.93 14.35 -4.54
C LYS A 287 -1.59 14.77 -5.12
N ILE A 288 -1.25 14.25 -6.28
CA ILE A 288 -0.05 14.62 -7.03
C ILE A 288 -0.36 15.84 -7.89
N ASP A 289 0.47 16.88 -7.79
CA ASP A 289 0.44 17.99 -8.74
C ASP A 289 1.25 17.59 -9.98
N GLU A 290 0.61 17.60 -11.14
CA GLU A 290 1.29 17.28 -12.41
C GLU A 290 2.50 18.20 -12.67
N ASN A 291 2.54 19.39 -12.09
CA ASN A 291 3.65 20.34 -12.25
C ASN A 291 4.86 20.07 -11.34
N GLU A 292 4.79 19.07 -10.45
CA GLU A 292 5.96 18.63 -9.68
C GLU A 292 7.12 18.26 -10.62
N ALA A 293 8.33 18.69 -10.28
CA ALA A 293 9.49 18.59 -11.17
C ALA A 293 9.76 17.14 -11.63
N LEU A 294 9.70 16.18 -10.71
CA LEU A 294 9.90 14.77 -11.01
C LEU A 294 8.80 14.22 -11.94
N VAL A 295 7.55 14.63 -11.76
CA VAL A 295 6.42 14.22 -12.61
C VAL A 295 6.60 14.77 -14.03
N GLN A 296 7.02 16.03 -14.16
CA GLN A 296 7.32 16.63 -15.47
C GLN A 296 8.49 15.93 -16.17
N THR A 297 9.56 15.60 -15.45
CA THR A 297 10.69 14.84 -16.01
C THR A 297 10.25 13.47 -16.49
N TYR A 298 9.45 12.76 -15.69
CA TYR A 298 8.89 11.45 -16.07
C TYR A 298 8.02 11.56 -17.33
N LYS A 299 7.13 12.54 -17.38
CA LYS A 299 6.27 12.83 -18.54
C LYS A 299 7.09 13.10 -19.81
N GLN A 300 8.20 13.82 -19.70
CA GLN A 300 9.11 14.08 -20.82
C GLN A 300 9.80 12.81 -21.31
N VAL A 301 10.28 11.94 -20.41
CA VAL A 301 10.90 10.65 -20.78
C VAL A 301 9.91 9.77 -21.53
N LEU A 302 8.69 9.61 -21.01
CA LEU A 302 7.65 8.84 -21.68
C LEU A 302 7.33 9.39 -23.08
N ALA A 303 7.22 10.72 -23.21
CA ALA A 303 6.96 11.37 -24.49
C ALA A 303 8.07 11.12 -25.52
N GLN A 304 9.34 11.02 -25.09
CA GLN A 304 10.49 10.73 -25.99
C GLN A 304 10.39 9.35 -26.64
N ARG A 305 9.79 8.36 -25.96
CA ARG A 305 9.48 7.03 -26.52
C ARG A 305 8.10 6.91 -27.16
N GLY A 306 7.39 8.03 -27.32
CA GLY A 306 6.05 8.05 -27.93
C GLY A 306 4.92 7.55 -27.03
N ALA A 307 5.12 7.52 -25.71
CA ALA A 307 4.11 7.11 -24.73
C ALA A 307 3.62 8.31 -23.89
N PRO A 308 2.31 8.43 -23.60
CA PRO A 308 1.82 9.43 -22.67
C PRO A 308 1.99 8.98 -21.22
N LEU A 309 2.18 9.94 -20.29
CA LEU A 309 1.99 9.68 -18.87
C LEU A 309 0.51 9.39 -18.61
N ARG A 310 0.22 8.21 -18.06
CA ARG A 310 -1.12 7.83 -17.59
C ARG A 310 -1.16 7.97 -16.08
N MET A 311 -2.23 8.56 -15.57
CA MET A 311 -2.42 8.73 -14.13
C MET A 311 -3.81 8.29 -13.71
N GLN A 312 -3.93 7.61 -12.57
CA GLN A 312 -5.20 7.10 -12.05
C GLN A 312 -5.29 7.26 -10.51
N PRO A 313 -6.46 7.57 -9.95
CA PRO A 313 -6.66 7.61 -8.50
C PRO A 313 -6.83 6.19 -7.93
N THR A 314 -6.42 5.96 -6.69
CA THR A 314 -6.55 4.67 -6.00
C THR A 314 -7.16 4.81 -4.61
N PHE A 315 -8.03 3.87 -4.24
CA PHE A 315 -8.51 3.72 -2.87
C PHE A 315 -7.56 2.88 -2.00
N ILE A 316 -6.54 2.27 -2.60
CA ILE A 316 -5.56 1.43 -1.92
C ILE A 316 -4.49 2.34 -1.30
N GLY A 317 -4.04 1.98 -0.10
CA GLY A 317 -2.93 2.67 0.55
C GLY A 317 -1.62 2.39 -0.19
N SER A 318 -0.62 3.24 0.04
CA SER A 318 0.77 2.95 -0.29
C SER A 318 1.65 3.79 0.62
N ASP A 319 2.93 3.44 0.73
CA ASP A 319 3.92 4.20 1.48
C ASP A 319 4.06 5.66 1.02
N THR A 320 3.58 6.01 -0.17
CA THR A 320 3.47 7.42 -0.61
C THR A 320 2.69 8.27 0.39
N SER A 321 1.68 7.70 1.06
CA SER A 321 0.95 8.37 2.12
C SER A 321 1.80 8.68 3.35
N GLY A 322 2.77 7.82 3.68
CA GLY A 322 3.70 8.02 4.79
C GLY A 322 4.79 9.04 4.47
N PHE A 323 5.26 9.07 3.22
CA PHE A 323 6.29 10.02 2.80
C PHE A 323 5.77 11.43 2.56
N ARG A 324 4.54 11.60 2.07
CA ARG A 324 3.97 12.93 1.82
C ARG A 324 3.44 13.54 3.13
N PRO A 325 3.61 14.85 3.36
CA PRO A 325 4.13 15.85 2.42
C PRO A 325 5.66 16.08 2.52
N ALA A 326 6.37 15.36 3.40
CA ALA A 326 7.79 15.62 3.66
C ALA A 326 8.68 15.34 2.43
N ILE A 327 8.33 14.32 1.65
CA ILE A 327 8.96 13.98 0.37
C ILE A 327 7.85 13.98 -0.68
N GLN A 328 8.05 14.70 -1.79
CA GLN A 328 7.15 14.69 -2.95
C GLN A 328 7.29 13.38 -3.73
N ALA A 329 6.90 12.28 -3.09
CA ALA A 329 6.90 10.95 -3.68
C ALA A 329 5.61 10.70 -4.47
N PHE A 330 5.68 9.99 -5.58
CA PHE A 330 4.49 9.41 -6.21
C PHE A 330 4.63 7.89 -6.30
N THR A 331 3.50 7.19 -6.32
CA THR A 331 3.46 5.76 -6.61
C THR A 331 3.44 5.51 -8.12
N LEU A 332 4.27 4.59 -8.58
CA LEU A 332 4.32 4.09 -9.95
C LEU A 332 4.02 2.59 -9.94
N SER A 333 2.97 2.20 -10.64
CA SER A 333 2.50 0.82 -10.64
C SER A 333 3.50 -0.16 -11.21
N THR A 334 3.61 -1.32 -10.57
CA THR A 334 4.49 -2.43 -10.97
C THR A 334 3.81 -3.36 -11.97
N GLY A 335 2.49 -3.29 -12.18
CA GLY A 335 1.80 -4.19 -13.11
C GLY A 335 1.47 -5.56 -12.56
N VAL A 336 1.55 -5.74 -11.23
CA VAL A 336 0.96 -6.91 -10.57
C VAL A 336 -0.55 -6.90 -10.81
N VAL A 337 -1.14 -8.08 -10.99
CA VAL A 337 -2.57 -8.24 -11.24
C VAL A 337 -3.16 -9.24 -10.26
N ASN A 338 -4.34 -8.93 -9.72
CA ASN A 338 -5.04 -9.74 -8.72
C ASN A 338 -4.18 -9.96 -7.45
N GLU A 339 -3.50 -8.91 -7.00
CA GLU A 339 -2.78 -8.85 -5.74
C GLU A 339 -3.64 -9.37 -4.58
N HIS A 340 -2.96 -9.97 -3.59
CA HIS A 340 -3.57 -10.57 -2.39
C HIS A 340 -4.49 -11.78 -2.67
N SER A 341 -4.45 -12.33 -3.89
CA SER A 341 -5.27 -13.48 -4.28
C SER A 341 -4.42 -14.66 -4.77
N ARG A 342 -5.02 -15.84 -4.85
CA ARG A 342 -4.39 -17.04 -5.44
C ARG A 342 -4.27 -16.98 -6.96
N GLU A 343 -4.85 -15.95 -7.57
CA GLU A 343 -4.81 -15.69 -9.01
C GLU A 343 -3.79 -14.60 -9.35
N GLU A 344 -2.95 -14.20 -8.39
CA GLU A 344 -1.93 -13.17 -8.57
C GLU A 344 -0.91 -13.57 -9.65
N TYR A 345 -0.60 -12.61 -10.52
CA TYR A 345 0.44 -12.74 -11.53
C TYR A 345 1.07 -11.40 -11.88
N VAL A 346 2.27 -11.45 -12.46
CA VAL A 346 2.98 -10.26 -12.93
C VAL A 346 3.67 -10.51 -14.28
N PRO A 347 3.38 -9.71 -15.32
CA PRO A 347 4.14 -9.73 -16.56
C PRO A 347 5.55 -9.14 -16.35
N ILE A 348 6.59 -9.83 -16.81
CA ILE A 348 7.98 -9.40 -16.57
C ILE A 348 8.42 -8.26 -17.50
N ALA A 349 8.03 -8.31 -18.78
CA ALA A 349 8.48 -7.33 -19.76
C ALA A 349 8.08 -5.87 -19.43
N PRO A 350 6.89 -5.58 -18.86
CA PRO A 350 6.57 -4.23 -18.39
C PRO A 350 7.44 -3.74 -17.23
N LEU A 351 7.90 -4.62 -16.33
CA LEU A 351 8.83 -4.24 -15.24
C LEU A 351 10.14 -3.69 -15.82
N GLU A 352 10.66 -4.35 -16.86
CA GLU A 352 11.86 -3.88 -17.56
C GLU A 352 11.67 -2.49 -18.17
N GLN A 353 10.50 -2.20 -18.74
CA GLN A 353 10.22 -0.87 -19.27
C GLN A 353 10.20 0.20 -18.17
N VAL A 354 9.67 -0.13 -16.98
CA VAL A 354 9.70 0.77 -15.82
C VAL A 354 11.13 1.06 -15.36
N VAL A 355 12.00 0.04 -15.35
CA VAL A 355 13.43 0.21 -15.08
C VAL A 355 14.07 1.17 -16.08
N GLU A 356 13.88 0.95 -17.38
CA GLU A 356 14.44 1.78 -18.45
C GLU A 356 13.95 3.23 -18.39
N ASP A 357 12.65 3.43 -18.17
CA ASP A 357 12.06 4.77 -18.03
C ASP A 357 12.64 5.48 -16.81
N THR A 358 12.78 4.78 -15.68
CA THR A 358 13.33 5.36 -14.44
C THR A 358 14.81 5.73 -14.59
N LEU A 359 15.62 4.89 -15.25
CA LEU A 359 17.01 5.22 -15.55
C LEU A 359 17.11 6.46 -16.43
N GLN A 360 16.27 6.59 -17.46
CA GLN A 360 16.23 7.79 -18.30
C GLN A 360 15.79 9.05 -17.54
N VAL A 361 14.90 8.91 -16.55
CA VAL A 361 14.54 10.01 -15.65
C VAL A 361 15.73 10.45 -14.82
N MET A 362 16.46 9.50 -14.22
CA MET A 362 17.65 9.78 -13.41
C MET A 362 18.75 10.50 -14.20
N GLN A 363 18.92 10.18 -15.49
CA GLN A 363 19.91 10.86 -16.34
C GLN A 363 19.57 12.33 -16.64
N LYS A 364 18.31 12.75 -16.42
CA LYS A 364 17.83 14.12 -16.65
C LYS A 364 17.78 14.96 -15.37
N LEU A 365 17.93 14.33 -14.20
CA LEU A 365 18.05 14.99 -12.90
C LEU A 365 19.52 15.38 -12.68
#